data_AF-A0AAU7CFV2-F1
#
_entry.id   AF-A0AAU7CFV2-F1
#
_cell.length_a   1.000
_cell.length_b   1.000
_cell.length_c   1.000
_cell.angle_alpha   90.00
_cell.angle_beta   90.00
_cell.angle_gamma   90.00
#
_symmetry.space_group_name_H-M   'P 1'
#
loop_
_entity.id
_entity.type
_entity.pdbx_description
1 polymer ?
#
loop_
_entity_poly.entity_id
_entity_poly.type
_entity_poly.pdbx_seq_one_letter_code
_entity_poly.pdbx_strand_id
1 'polypeptide(L)'
;MTLTPDASIVITDGYWMHIRHTQIHHRHYPEIRGEGRSLADAAAHLSNQLVDAIDFAQARGRREGIALALSDVRAFRKAKPVRRLAERGVVAASGVSNIS
;
A
#
# COMPACT_ATOMS: atom_id res chain seq x y z
N MET A 1 -13.94 -4.52 6.91
CA MET A 1 -12.66 -4.90 6.30
C MET A 1 -12.92 -5.33 4.86
N THR A 2 -12.86 -4.42 3.90
CA THR A 2 -13.01 -4.76 2.47
C THR A 2 -11.62 -4.89 1.86
N LEU A 3 -11.13 -6.12 1.80
CA LEU A 3 -9.97 -6.50 1.00
C LEU A 3 -10.42 -6.48 -0.47
N THR A 4 -9.91 -5.53 -1.26
CA THR A 4 -10.02 -5.62 -2.72
C THR A 4 -9.23 -6.86 -3.17
N PRO A 5 -9.87 -7.82 -3.85
CA PRO A 5 -9.26 -9.11 -4.20
C PRO A 5 -8.08 -9.04 -5.19
N ASP A 6 -7.71 -7.84 -5.64
CA ASP A 6 -6.66 -7.57 -6.63
C ASP A 6 -5.48 -6.74 -6.09
N ALA A 7 -5.43 -6.45 -4.79
CA ALA A 7 -4.33 -5.67 -4.22
C ALA A 7 -3.08 -6.56 -4.06
N SER A 8 -2.24 -6.64 -5.12
CA SER A 8 -0.90 -7.24 -5.05
C SER A 8 -0.01 -6.58 -3.97
N ILE A 9 -0.38 -5.38 -3.53
CA ILE A 9 0.32 -4.62 -2.49
C ILE A 9 -0.46 -4.65 -1.18
N VAL A 10 0.20 -5.14 -0.14
CA VAL A 10 -0.31 -5.11 1.24
C VAL A 10 0.28 -3.91 1.96
N ILE A 11 -0.57 -3.17 2.68
CA ILE A 11 -0.20 -1.96 3.40
C ILE A 11 -0.51 -2.17 4.88
N THR A 12 0.48 -1.92 5.72
CA THR A 12 0.37 -1.90 7.18
C THR A 12 0.73 -0.48 7.63
N ASP A 13 -0.24 0.21 8.24
CA ASP A 13 -0.01 1.52 8.84
C ASP A 13 0.10 1.37 10.36
N GLY A 14 1.07 2.05 10.94
CA GLY A 14 1.42 1.97 12.35
C GLY A 14 1.80 3.33 12.90
N TYR A 15 1.67 3.47 14.21
CA TYR A 15 2.10 4.64 14.95
C TYR A 15 3.02 4.21 16.07
N TRP A 16 4.24 4.75 16.09
CA TRP A 16 5.19 4.55 17.17
C TRP A 16 5.61 5.91 17.73
N MET A 17 5.33 6.17 19.01
CA MET A 17 5.67 7.44 19.68
C MET A 17 5.26 8.69 18.87
N HIS A 18 4.04 8.71 18.32
CA HIS A 18 3.51 9.76 17.44
C HIS A 18 4.16 9.89 16.05
N ILE A 19 5.10 9.01 15.71
CA ILE A 19 5.67 8.90 14.38
C ILE A 19 4.84 7.90 13.59
N ARG A 20 4.31 8.35 12.45
CA ARG A 20 3.65 7.46 11.50
C ARG A 20 4.70 6.59 10.81
N HIS A 21 4.45 5.29 10.78
CA HIS A 21 5.26 4.31 10.09
C HIS A 21 4.35 3.49 9.19
N THR A 22 4.57 3.59 7.89
CA THR A 22 3.86 2.82 6.89
C THR A 22 4.82 1.77 6.35
N GLN A 23 4.43 0.51 6.49
CA GLN A 23 5.11 -0.63 5.90
C GLN A 23 4.26 -1.18 4.76
N ILE A 24 4.90 -1.52 3.64
CA ILE A 24 4.24 -2.18 2.52
C ILE A 24 5.05 -3.36 2.02
N HIS A 25 4.38 -4.34 1.42
CA HIS A 25 5.03 -5.46 0.73
C HIS A 25 4.19 -5.97 -0.42
N HIS A 26 4.83 -6.69 -1.33
CA HIS A 26 4.13 -7.42 -2.38
C HIS A 26 3.59 -8.74 -1.80
N ARG A 27 2.35 -9.11 -2.13
CA ARG A 27 1.66 -10.30 -1.56
C ARG A 27 2.44 -11.60 -1.80
N HIS A 28 3.10 -11.70 -2.95
CA HIS A 28 3.95 -12.86 -3.29
C HIS A 28 5.36 -12.80 -2.70
N TYR A 29 5.77 -11.67 -2.13
CA TYR A 29 7.10 -11.44 -1.55
C TYR A 29 6.99 -10.72 -0.19
N PRO A 30 6.34 -11.33 0.83
CA PRO A 30 6.17 -10.72 2.15
C PRO A 30 7.49 -10.49 2.90
N GLU A 31 8.57 -11.13 2.46
CA GLU A 31 9.93 -10.95 2.97
C GLU A 31 10.60 -9.66 2.46
N ILE A 32 10.15 -9.12 1.32
CA ILE A 32 10.67 -7.87 0.76
C ILE A 32 9.71 -6.75 1.13
N ARG A 33 10.15 -5.85 2.02
CA ARG A 33 9.30 -4.81 2.59
C ARG A 33 9.86 -3.43 2.33
N GLY A 34 8.98 -2.50 2.00
CA GLY A 34 9.28 -1.07 1.99
C GLY A 34 8.68 -0.41 3.22
N GLU A 35 9.40 0.57 3.73
CA GLU A 35 9.01 1.31 4.94
C GLU A 35 9.22 2.81 4.71
N GLY A 36 8.37 3.62 5.33
CA GLY A 36 8.49 5.07 5.27
C GLY A 36 7.48 5.79 6.16
N ARG A 37 7.59 7.12 6.23
CA ARG A 37 6.65 7.97 6.99
C ARG A 37 5.36 8.24 6.23
N SER A 38 5.34 7.90 4.95
CA SER A 38 4.19 8.00 4.06
C SER A 38 4.12 6.78 3.14
N LEU A 39 2.96 6.57 2.55
CA LEU A 39 2.75 5.53 1.55
C LEU A 39 3.66 5.70 0.32
N ALA A 40 3.95 6.94 -0.07
CA ALA A 40 4.84 7.23 -1.20
C ALA A 40 6.29 6.86 -0.87
N ASP A 41 6.75 7.18 0.34
CA ASP A 41 8.10 6.81 0.82
C ASP A 41 8.24 5.29 0.90
N ALA A 42 7.25 4.62 1.51
CA ALA A 42 7.24 3.17 1.64
C ALA A 42 7.22 2.47 0.27
N ALA A 43 6.50 3.03 -0.72
CA ALA A 43 6.47 2.51 -2.09
C ALA A 43 7.76 2.74 -2.87
N ALA A 44 8.42 3.89 -2.67
CA ALA A 44 9.75 4.11 -3.22
C ALA A 44 10.76 3.13 -2.61
N HIS A 45 10.72 2.95 -1.29
CA HIS A 45 11.59 2.01 -0.59
C HIS A 45 11.37 0.56 -1.05
N LEU A 46 10.12 0.09 -1.16
CA LEU A 46 9.82 -1.25 -1.68
C LEU A 46 10.34 -1.44 -3.12
N SER A 47 10.22 -0.40 -3.97
CA SER A 47 10.73 -0.48 -5.34
C SER A 47 12.25 -0.72 -5.37
N ASN A 48 13.00 -0.06 -4.48
CA ASN A 48 14.45 -0.22 -4.40
C ASN A 48 14.82 -1.62 -3.91
N GLN A 49 14.15 -2.09 -2.85
CA GLN A 49 14.37 -3.44 -2.30
C GLN A 49 14.10 -4.55 -3.34
N LEU A 50 13.08 -4.37 -4.19
CA LEU A 50 12.80 -5.30 -5.29
C LEU A 50 13.87 -5.25 -6.39
N VAL A 51 14.42 -4.08 -6.71
CA VAL A 51 15.53 -3.95 -7.67
C VAL A 51 16.75 -4.69 -7.14
N ASP A 52 17.13 -4.45 -5.89
CA ASP A 52 18.26 -5.13 -5.26
C ASP A 52 18.05 -6.65 -5.27
N ALA A 53 16.83 -7.11 -4.97
CA ALA A 53 16.50 -8.53 -4.99
C ALA A 53 16.60 -9.20 -6.38
N ILE A 54 16.43 -8.45 -7.48
CA ILE A 54 16.65 -8.97 -8.85
C ILE A 54 18.13 -9.26 -9.07
N ASP A 55 19.00 -8.37 -8.61
CA ASP A 55 20.46 -8.50 -8.81
C ASP A 55 21.01 -9.73 -8.08
N PHE A 56 20.45 -10.07 -6.92
CA PHE A 56 20.84 -11.26 -6.15
C PHE A 56 20.10 -12.54 -6.55
N ALA A 57 19.04 -12.47 -7.35
CA ALA A 57 18.28 -13.65 -7.76
C ALA A 57 19.09 -14.48 -8.75
N GLN A 58 19.45 -15.71 -8.37
CA GLN A 58 20.22 -16.64 -9.22
C GLN A 58 19.32 -17.43 -10.20
N ALA A 59 18.05 -17.63 -9.85
CA ALA A 59 17.09 -18.37 -10.67
C ALA A 59 16.30 -17.44 -11.60
N ARG A 60 16.22 -17.79 -12.90
CA ARG A 60 15.49 -17.03 -13.92
C ARG A 60 14.02 -16.79 -13.55
N GLY A 61 13.30 -17.82 -13.09
CA GLY A 61 11.90 -17.67 -12.68
C GLY A 61 11.71 -16.74 -11.47
N ARG A 62 12.71 -16.65 -10.58
CA ARG A 62 12.68 -15.70 -9.45
C ARG A 62 12.88 -14.25 -9.94
N ARG A 63 13.79 -14.03 -10.90
CA ARG A 63 13.97 -12.70 -11.52
C ARG A 63 12.70 -12.23 -12.22
N GLU A 64 12.07 -13.10 -13.00
CA GLU A 64 10.83 -12.78 -13.73
C GLU A 64 9.68 -12.44 -12.76
N GLY A 65 9.51 -13.21 -11.68
CA GLY A 65 8.50 -12.92 -10.65
C GLY A 65 8.75 -11.60 -9.91
N ILE A 66 9.99 -11.28 -9.55
CA ILE A 66 10.33 -10.01 -8.90
C ILE A 66 10.15 -8.83 -9.88
N ALA A 67 10.45 -9.01 -11.17
CA ALA A 67 10.21 -7.99 -12.19
C ALA A 67 8.71 -7.67 -12.34
N LEU A 68 7.84 -8.68 -12.27
CA LEU A 68 6.38 -8.48 -12.24
C LEU A 68 5.95 -7.71 -10.99
N ALA A 69 6.44 -8.11 -9.81
CA ALA A 69 6.16 -7.38 -8.57
C ALA A 69 6.60 -5.91 -8.62
N LEU A 70 7.75 -5.63 -9.24
CA LEU A 70 8.23 -4.26 -9.45
C LEU A 70 7.31 -3.47 -10.38
N SER A 71 6.76 -4.11 -11.42
CA SER A 71 5.77 -3.50 -12.30
C SER A 71 4.49 -3.13 -11.54
N ASP A 72 4.00 -4.04 -10.69
CA ASP A 72 2.82 -3.81 -9.85
C ASP A 72 3.03 -2.66 -8.87
N VAL A 73 4.18 -2.60 -8.18
CA VAL A 73 4.51 -1.48 -7.28
C VAL A 73 4.59 -0.15 -8.06
N ARG A 74 5.14 -0.15 -9.27
CA ARG A 74 5.20 1.05 -10.12
C ARG A 74 3.81 1.49 -10.58
N ALA A 75 2.95 0.55 -10.97
CA ALA A 75 1.56 0.83 -11.31
C ALA A 75 0.81 1.41 -10.11
N PHE A 76 1.00 0.81 -8.93
CA PHE A 76 0.46 1.31 -7.66
C PHE A 76 0.89 2.75 -7.35
N ARG A 77 2.17 3.09 -7.53
CA ARG A 77 2.68 4.46 -7.33
C ARG A 77 2.06 5.49 -8.29
N LYS A 78 1.74 5.07 -9.52
CA LYS A 78 1.13 5.91 -10.55
C LYS A 78 -0.39 6.02 -10.40
N ALA A 79 -1.02 4.98 -9.89
CA ALA A 79 -2.42 4.99 -9.52
C ALA A 79 -2.58 5.96 -8.34
N LYS A 80 -2.97 7.20 -8.65
CA LYS A 80 -3.41 8.16 -7.65
C LYS A 80 -4.44 7.42 -6.78
N PRO A 81 -4.25 7.28 -5.45
CA PRO A 81 -5.23 6.60 -4.64
C PRO A 81 -6.53 7.36 -4.85
N VAL A 82 -7.45 6.75 -5.59
CA VAL A 82 -8.78 7.30 -5.78
C VAL A 82 -9.29 7.45 -4.36
N ARG A 83 -9.58 8.69 -3.95
CA ARG A 83 -10.19 9.05 -2.66
C ARG A 83 -11.63 8.47 -2.58
N ARG A 84 -11.82 7.19 -2.85
CA ARG A 84 -13.12 6.49 -2.79
C ARG A 84 -13.42 5.95 -1.39
N LEU A 85 -12.81 6.54 -0.36
CA LEU A 85 -13.09 6.24 1.04
C LEU A 85 -13.07 7.50 1.92
N ALA A 86 -13.67 8.59 1.44
CA ALA A 86 -13.96 9.78 2.26
C ALA A 86 -15.46 10.13 2.31
N GLU A 87 -16.32 9.43 1.58
CA GLU A 87 -17.77 9.75 1.47
C GLU A 87 -18.69 8.67 2.07
N ARG A 88 -18.25 7.99 3.15
CA ARG A 88 -19.12 7.05 3.88
C ARG A 88 -19.05 7.25 5.39
N GLY A 89 -19.14 8.50 5.82
CA GLY A 89 -19.11 8.86 7.24
C GLY A 89 -19.79 10.17 7.62
N VAL A 90 -20.53 10.83 6.72
CA VAL A 90 -21.42 11.95 7.10
C VAL A 90 -22.82 11.59 6.63
N VAL A 91 -23.44 10.69 7.39
CA VAL A 91 -24.89 10.51 7.30
C VAL A 91 -25.51 11.71 8.01
N ALA A 92 -26.37 12.41 7.28
CA ALA A 92 -27.17 13.53 7.73
C ALA A 92 -27.76 13.30 9.12
N ALA A 93 -27.40 14.18 10.06
CA ALA A 93 -28.29 14.56 11.14
C ALA A 93 -28.94 15.90 10.75
N SER A 94 -29.77 15.86 9.70
CA SER A 94 -30.72 16.93 9.43
C SER A 94 -31.92 16.74 10.36
N GLY A 95 -32.12 17.73 11.23
CA GLY A 95 -33.43 18.24 11.61
C GLY A 95 -34.41 17.29 12.30
N VAL A 96 -34.56 17.48 13.62
CA VAL A 96 -35.89 17.44 14.23
C VAL A 96 -36.01 18.67 15.12
N SER A 97 -36.66 19.70 14.57
CA SER A 97 -37.40 20.70 15.35
C SER A 97 -38.64 20.05 15.97
N ASN A 98 -39.21 20.71 17.00
CA ASN A 98 -40.50 20.50 17.68
C ASN A 98 -40.50 19.55 18.91
N ILE A 99 -41.11 19.81 20.09
CA ILE A 99 -41.91 20.90 20.71
C ILE A 99 -41.71 20.78 22.24
N SER A 100 -41.77 21.88 23.01
CA SER A 100 -42.31 21.88 24.38
C SER A 100 -43.18 23.11 24.60
#